data_AF-A0A653LDU1-F1
#
_entry.id   AF-A0A653LDU1-F1
#
_cell.length_a   1.000
_cell.length_b   1.000
_cell.length_c   1.000
_cell.angle_alpha   90.00
_cell.angle_beta   90.00
_cell.angle_gamma   90.00
#
_symmetry.space_group_name_H-M   'P 1'
#
loop_
_entity.id
_entity.type
_entity.pdbx_description
1 polymer ?
#
loop_
_entity_poly.entity_id
_entity_poly.type
_entity_poly.pdbx_seq_one_letter_code
_entity_poly.pdbx_strand_id
1 'polypeptide(L)'
;MPTEPRIEQHPQNVVDLRTWELEDNPFGLQGNQPKRIFVCPNPPPHNFLIGGHRYLFKEPAGWRSKQIWSEVIAYELSRDLLVSVPPAFLSLGPDNGAPGVLIEFMYDHPGDEPSRYVDAIELLQGARIKTNEKRGSLLDNISLSRSLACPKAKEWWARTIAFDAIIGNTDRHSRNWGTLIALRPDAPQYRLAPTFDNGTSLGYGIAEADLQFRAQPNEIAKLVAGGHHHYGWLAGDALSAQHAALCAEMKRRIRGGVGDAMDAARDLSDHRIEAIAQWCTTFRFPESFSDARAEFVVAQLKARRAALQAALGDAP
;
A
#
# COMPACT_ATOMS: atom_id res chain seq x y z
N MET A 1 2.11 14.90 -9.98
CA MET A 1 1.26 13.70 -10.20
C MET A 1 0.16 13.76 -9.16
N PRO A 2 -1.10 13.46 -9.48
CA PRO A 2 -2.24 13.69 -8.60
C PRO A 2 -2.35 12.71 -7.40
N THR A 3 -1.22 12.17 -6.94
CA THR A 3 -1.07 11.40 -5.69
C THR A 3 -0.34 12.20 -4.60
N GLU A 4 -0.20 13.52 -4.77
CA GLU A 4 0.31 14.38 -3.70
C GLU A 4 -0.57 14.23 -2.44
N PRO A 5 0.05 14.22 -1.23
CA PRO A 5 -0.67 14.14 0.02
C PRO A 5 -1.79 15.19 0.08
N ARG A 6 -3.03 14.73 0.26
CA ARG A 6 -4.18 15.62 0.41
C ARG A 6 -4.49 15.88 1.87
N ILE A 7 -5.50 16.70 2.10
CA ILE A 7 -6.01 16.98 3.44
C ILE A 7 -6.43 15.65 4.07
N GLU A 8 -6.00 15.43 5.32
CA GLU A 8 -6.38 14.27 6.11
C GLU A 8 -7.91 14.21 6.29
N GLN A 9 -8.48 13.00 6.24
CA GLN A 9 -9.92 12.84 6.46
C GLN A 9 -10.26 13.20 7.91
N HIS A 10 -11.15 14.17 8.10
CA HIS A 10 -11.67 14.49 9.42
C HIS A 10 -12.62 13.38 9.90
N PRO A 11 -12.65 13.03 11.21
CA PRO A 11 -13.51 11.97 11.75
C PRO A 11 -15.02 12.11 11.49
N GLN A 12 -15.48 13.33 11.21
CA GLN A 12 -16.88 13.63 10.86
C GLN A 12 -17.18 13.51 9.36
N ASN A 13 -16.15 13.32 8.52
CA ASN A 13 -16.25 13.30 7.07
C ASN A 13 -16.08 11.87 6.52
N VAL A 14 -16.72 10.88 7.14
CA VAL A 14 -16.81 9.53 6.58
C VAL A 14 -17.61 9.60 5.29
N VAL A 15 -17.05 9.07 4.19
CA VAL A 15 -17.66 9.21 2.87
C VAL A 15 -18.88 8.29 2.75
N ASP A 16 -20.02 8.83 2.36
CA ASP A 16 -21.24 8.07 2.12
C ASP A 16 -21.48 7.90 0.61
N LEU A 17 -21.52 6.65 0.15
CA LEU A 17 -21.64 6.31 -1.27
C LEU A 17 -23.08 6.17 -1.76
N ARG A 18 -24.10 6.37 -0.91
CA ARG A 18 -25.53 6.16 -1.26
C ARG A 18 -25.98 6.90 -2.52
N THR A 19 -25.42 8.08 -2.78
CA THR A 19 -25.78 8.92 -3.92
C THR A 19 -24.74 8.91 -5.04
N TRP A 20 -23.70 8.08 -4.93
CA TRP A 20 -22.64 8.02 -5.93
C TRP A 20 -23.05 7.13 -7.10
N GLU A 21 -22.63 7.52 -8.29
CA GLU A 21 -22.88 6.73 -9.49
C GLU A 21 -21.95 5.51 -9.51
N LEU A 22 -22.53 4.32 -9.71
CA LEU A 22 -21.77 3.09 -9.92
C LEU A 22 -21.33 3.02 -11.38
N GLU A 23 -20.03 2.91 -11.61
CA GLU A 23 -19.50 2.69 -12.96
C GLU A 23 -19.67 1.22 -13.34
N ASP A 24 -20.33 0.97 -14.47
CA ASP A 24 -20.39 -0.37 -15.05
C ASP A 24 -19.04 -0.72 -15.65
N ASN A 25 -18.37 -1.72 -15.07
CA ASN A 25 -17.12 -2.25 -15.59
C ASN A 25 -17.35 -3.68 -16.13
N PRO A 26 -17.57 -3.83 -17.45
CA PRO A 26 -17.93 -5.12 -18.05
C PRO A 26 -16.80 -6.16 -17.99
N PHE A 27 -15.57 -5.74 -17.73
CA PHE A 27 -14.41 -6.64 -17.62
C PHE A 27 -14.19 -7.15 -16.19
N GLY A 28 -14.92 -6.61 -15.20
CA GLY A 28 -14.73 -6.91 -13.79
C GLY A 28 -13.40 -6.39 -13.24
N LEU A 29 -13.27 -6.40 -11.92
CA LEU A 29 -12.05 -6.04 -11.23
C LEU A 29 -11.42 -7.31 -10.62
N GLN A 30 -10.14 -7.57 -10.88
CA GLN A 30 -9.47 -8.78 -10.38
C GLN A 30 -9.19 -8.68 -8.88
N GLY A 31 -9.52 -9.70 -8.08
CA GLY A 31 -9.10 -9.83 -6.67
C GLY A 31 -10.10 -10.61 -5.80
N ASN A 32 -9.73 -10.90 -4.56
CA ASN A 32 -10.49 -11.80 -3.68
C ASN A 32 -11.59 -11.13 -2.84
N GLN A 33 -11.67 -9.80 -2.83
CA GLN A 33 -12.69 -9.04 -2.07
C GLN A 33 -13.68 -8.36 -3.03
N PRO A 34 -14.96 -8.22 -2.63
CA PRO A 34 -15.93 -7.42 -3.35
C PRO A 34 -15.39 -6.00 -3.56
N LYS A 35 -15.46 -5.54 -4.80
CA LYS A 35 -14.89 -4.27 -5.23
C LYS A 35 -15.74 -3.66 -6.32
N ARG A 36 -16.03 -2.37 -6.18
CA ARG A 36 -16.90 -1.59 -7.06
C ARG A 36 -16.23 -0.27 -7.39
N ILE A 37 -16.42 0.25 -8.59
CA ILE A 37 -15.95 1.60 -8.95
C ILE A 37 -17.13 2.55 -8.85
N PHE A 38 -16.94 3.64 -8.13
CA PHE A 38 -17.90 4.73 -8.05
C PHE A 38 -17.29 6.02 -8.59
N VAL A 39 -18.12 6.85 -9.21
CA VAL A 39 -17.74 8.19 -9.64
C VAL A 39 -18.12 9.19 -8.55
N CYS A 40 -17.14 9.99 -8.11
CA CYS A 40 -17.35 11.04 -7.13
C CYS A 40 -18.27 12.13 -7.70
N PRO A 41 -19.32 12.56 -6.97
CA PRO A 41 -20.16 13.68 -7.38
C PRO A 41 -19.35 14.94 -7.71
N ASN A 42 -19.87 15.77 -8.62
CA ASN A 42 -19.29 17.06 -8.95
C ASN A 42 -20.33 18.17 -8.70
N PRO A 43 -20.16 19.03 -7.68
CA PRO A 43 -19.00 19.19 -6.81
C PRO A 43 -18.79 18.02 -5.82
N PRO A 44 -17.53 17.75 -5.40
CA PRO A 44 -17.24 16.67 -4.46
C PRO A 44 -17.81 16.97 -3.07
N PRO A 45 -18.31 15.96 -2.33
CA PRO A 45 -18.89 16.16 -1.00
C PRO A 45 -17.86 16.55 0.07
N HIS A 46 -16.59 16.24 -0.17
CA HIS A 46 -15.47 16.59 0.71
C HIS A 46 -14.27 17.10 -0.09
N ASN A 47 -13.50 18.02 0.50
CA ASN A 47 -12.37 18.69 -0.15
C ASN A 47 -11.14 17.81 -0.41
N PHE A 48 -11.06 16.64 0.22
CA PHE A 48 -10.01 15.64 -0.03
C PHE A 48 -10.32 14.74 -1.24
N LEU A 49 -11.53 14.83 -1.80
CA LEU A 49 -11.98 14.10 -2.99
C LEU A 49 -11.90 14.97 -4.25
N ILE A 50 -11.75 14.33 -5.41
CA ILE A 50 -11.84 14.99 -6.71
C ILE A 50 -13.22 14.73 -7.31
N GLY A 51 -13.97 15.79 -7.60
CA GLY A 51 -15.27 15.70 -8.23
C GLY A 51 -15.18 15.17 -9.67
N GLY A 52 -16.07 14.25 -10.04
CA GLY A 52 -16.08 13.58 -11.33
C GLY A 52 -14.99 12.51 -11.51
N HIS A 53 -14.15 12.27 -10.51
CA HIS A 53 -13.11 11.25 -10.57
C HIS A 53 -13.59 9.89 -10.04
N ARG A 54 -12.93 8.82 -10.47
CA ARG A 54 -13.24 7.44 -10.09
C ARG A 54 -12.60 7.05 -8.76
N TYR A 55 -13.30 6.22 -8.01
CA TYR A 55 -12.83 5.63 -6.77
C TYR A 55 -13.22 4.15 -6.68
N LEU A 56 -12.26 3.32 -6.26
CA LEU A 56 -12.45 1.91 -5.96
C LEU A 56 -12.92 1.75 -4.51
N PHE A 57 -14.16 1.31 -4.32
CA PHE A 57 -14.66 0.92 -3.00
C PHE A 57 -14.37 -0.56 -2.76
N LYS A 58 -13.66 -0.86 -1.67
CA LYS A 58 -13.44 -2.23 -1.16
C LYS A 58 -14.26 -2.44 0.11
N GLU A 59 -14.95 -3.57 0.18
CA GLU A 59 -15.84 -3.93 1.29
C GLU A 59 -15.37 -5.26 1.92
N PRO A 60 -14.22 -5.26 2.62
CA PRO A 60 -13.73 -6.49 3.25
C PRO A 60 -14.64 -6.85 4.44
N ALA A 61 -14.93 -8.15 4.59
CA ALA A 61 -15.86 -8.65 5.59
C ALA A 61 -15.23 -9.70 6.52
N GLY A 62 -15.91 -9.95 7.65
CA GLY A 62 -15.50 -10.96 8.63
C GLY A 62 -14.11 -10.66 9.20
N TRP A 63 -13.26 -11.68 9.30
CA TRP A 63 -11.90 -11.52 9.85
C TRP A 63 -11.00 -10.57 9.04
N ARG A 64 -11.38 -10.22 7.81
CA ARG A 64 -10.64 -9.27 6.96
C ARG A 64 -11.10 -7.82 7.10
N SER A 65 -12.15 -7.51 7.85
CA SER A 65 -12.69 -6.15 7.92
C SER A 65 -11.66 -5.10 8.35
N LYS A 66 -10.69 -5.49 9.19
CA LYS A 66 -9.56 -4.64 9.60
C LYS A 66 -8.62 -4.22 8.45
N GLN A 67 -8.71 -4.82 7.27
CA GLN A 67 -7.99 -4.35 6.08
C GLN A 67 -8.39 -2.92 5.68
N ILE A 68 -9.61 -2.46 6.05
CA ILE A 68 -10.04 -1.06 5.87
C ILE A 68 -9.02 -0.11 6.51
N TRP A 69 -8.70 -0.34 7.78
CA TRP A 69 -7.74 0.47 8.52
C TRP A 69 -6.32 0.33 7.97
N SER A 70 -5.95 -0.87 7.51
CA SER A 70 -4.64 -1.07 6.91
C SER A 70 -4.41 -0.20 5.68
N GLU A 71 -5.41 -0.06 4.81
CA GLU A 71 -5.32 0.79 3.61
C GLU A 71 -5.24 2.28 3.98
N VAL A 72 -6.06 2.73 4.93
CA VAL A 72 -6.08 4.14 5.37
C VAL A 72 -4.77 4.53 6.08
N ILE A 73 -4.30 3.70 7.02
CA ILE A 73 -3.03 3.94 7.73
C ILE A 73 -1.85 3.89 6.77
N ALA A 74 -1.87 2.96 5.79
CA ALA A 74 -0.85 2.89 4.76
C ALA A 74 -0.77 4.19 3.94
N TYR A 75 -1.91 4.76 3.55
CA TYR A 75 -1.95 6.07 2.88
C TYR A 75 -1.41 7.19 3.78
N GLU A 76 -1.83 7.27 5.04
CA GLU A 76 -1.38 8.33 5.94
C GLU A 76 0.13 8.25 6.26
N LEU A 77 0.69 7.05 6.38
CA LEU A 77 2.13 6.83 6.53
C LEU A 77 2.91 7.14 5.25
N SER A 78 2.30 6.95 4.08
CA SER A 78 2.99 7.15 2.79
C SER A 78 3.48 8.59 2.61
N ARG A 79 2.79 9.54 3.23
CA ARG A 79 3.06 10.98 3.21
C ARG A 79 4.43 11.32 3.80
N ASP A 80 4.85 10.58 4.82
CA ASP A 80 6.14 10.73 5.49
C ASP A 80 7.24 9.89 4.82
N LEU A 81 6.86 8.83 4.10
CA LEU A 81 7.77 7.82 3.55
C LEU A 81 8.14 8.03 2.08
N LEU A 82 7.74 9.16 1.50
CA LEU A 82 8.00 9.56 0.10
C LEU A 82 7.56 8.52 -0.94
N VAL A 83 6.66 7.61 -0.57
CA VAL A 83 6.10 6.57 -1.43
C VAL A 83 4.72 6.97 -1.91
N SER A 84 4.49 6.85 -3.21
CA SER A 84 3.19 7.15 -3.79
C SER A 84 2.23 6.02 -3.46
N VAL A 85 1.22 6.28 -2.64
CA VAL A 85 0.10 5.37 -2.34
C VAL A 85 -1.18 6.11 -2.76
N PRO A 86 -2.14 5.44 -3.42
CA PRO A 86 -3.41 6.10 -3.74
C PRO A 86 -4.13 6.56 -2.45
N PRO A 87 -4.72 7.77 -2.44
CA PRO A 87 -5.55 8.21 -1.33
C PRO A 87 -6.61 7.18 -0.94
N ALA A 88 -6.71 6.89 0.35
CA ALA A 88 -7.62 5.91 0.92
C ALA A 88 -8.41 6.52 2.08
N PHE A 89 -9.74 6.39 2.04
CA PHE A 89 -10.65 7.04 2.98
C PHE A 89 -11.66 6.05 3.55
N LEU A 90 -12.06 6.23 4.81
CA LEU A 90 -13.16 5.49 5.39
C LEU A 90 -14.47 5.86 4.69
N SER A 91 -15.28 4.86 4.38
CA SER A 91 -16.51 5.04 3.62
C SER A 91 -17.58 4.02 4.00
N LEU A 92 -18.84 4.38 3.72
CA LEU A 92 -20.02 3.54 3.89
C LEU A 92 -20.60 3.21 2.52
N GLY A 93 -20.86 1.92 2.28
CA GLY A 93 -21.44 1.43 1.04
C GLY A 93 -22.90 1.88 0.83
N PRO A 94 -23.39 1.89 -0.42
CA PRO A 94 -24.69 2.48 -0.77
C PRO A 94 -25.92 1.70 -0.30
N ASP A 95 -25.80 0.39 -0.08
CA ASP A 95 -26.97 -0.48 0.12
C ASP A 95 -27.45 -0.49 1.58
N ASN A 96 -26.54 -0.79 2.50
CA ASN A 96 -26.82 -0.97 3.94
C ASN A 96 -25.86 -0.16 4.83
N GLY A 97 -25.08 0.75 4.25
CA GLY A 97 -24.02 1.45 4.98
C GLY A 97 -22.89 0.53 5.43
N ALA A 98 -22.61 -0.57 4.71
CA ALA A 98 -21.51 -1.46 5.06
C ALA A 98 -20.18 -0.69 5.13
N PRO A 99 -19.36 -0.93 6.17
CA PRO A 99 -18.07 -0.27 6.29
C PRO A 99 -17.12 -0.75 5.18
N GLY A 100 -16.42 0.19 4.57
CA GLY A 100 -15.38 -0.10 3.59
C GLY A 100 -14.34 0.99 3.49
N VAL A 101 -13.43 0.82 2.54
CA VAL A 101 -12.42 1.81 2.19
C VAL A 101 -12.60 2.25 0.75
N LEU A 102 -12.61 3.57 0.56
CA LEU A 102 -12.68 4.22 -0.73
C LEU A 102 -11.28 4.62 -1.15
N ILE A 103 -10.78 4.02 -2.22
CA ILE A 103 -9.43 4.21 -2.72
C ILE A 103 -9.50 4.94 -4.05
N GLU A 104 -8.75 6.02 -4.18
CA GLU A 104 -8.71 6.78 -5.42
C GLU A 104 -8.15 5.95 -6.58
N PHE A 105 -8.80 6.05 -7.76
CA PHE A 105 -8.22 5.48 -8.97
C PHE A 105 -6.94 6.22 -9.33
N MET A 106 -5.87 5.45 -9.57
CA MET A 106 -4.50 5.97 -9.69
C MET A 106 -4.15 6.59 -11.06
N TYR A 107 -5.11 6.69 -11.97
CA TYR A 107 -4.96 7.25 -13.30
C TYR A 107 -6.28 7.78 -13.86
N ASP A 108 -6.21 8.48 -14.99
CA ASP A 108 -7.30 9.23 -15.62
C ASP A 108 -7.90 10.30 -14.70
N HIS A 109 -7.04 10.99 -13.94
CA HIS A 109 -7.46 12.19 -13.22
C HIS A 109 -7.91 13.29 -14.19
N PRO A 110 -8.78 14.23 -13.77
CA PRO A 110 -9.21 15.31 -14.64
C PRO A 110 -8.03 16.09 -15.24
N GLY A 111 -7.91 16.03 -16.58
CA GLY A 111 -6.82 16.68 -17.33
C GLY A 111 -5.59 15.80 -17.60
N ASP A 112 -5.54 14.57 -17.10
CA ASP A 112 -4.46 13.63 -17.41
C ASP A 112 -4.54 13.10 -18.85
N GLU A 113 -3.38 12.70 -19.39
CA GLU A 113 -3.32 11.91 -20.61
C GLU A 113 -3.93 10.52 -20.38
N PRO A 114 -4.74 10.00 -21.33
CA PRO A 114 -5.32 8.66 -21.21
C PRO A 114 -4.25 7.62 -20.95
N SER A 115 -4.41 6.92 -19.83
CA SER A 115 -3.45 5.90 -19.39
C SER A 115 -4.17 4.59 -19.14
N ARG A 116 -3.46 3.48 -19.30
CA ARG A 116 -3.95 2.17 -18.86
C ARG A 116 -3.02 1.57 -17.82
N TYR A 117 -3.60 0.85 -16.88
CA TYR A 117 -2.85 0.05 -15.94
C TYR A 117 -2.64 -1.37 -16.49
N VAL A 118 -1.44 -1.91 -16.33
CA VAL A 118 -1.10 -3.30 -16.64
C VAL A 118 -0.39 -3.92 -15.45
N ASP A 119 -0.91 -5.07 -15.00
CA ASP A 119 -0.31 -5.84 -13.90
C ASP A 119 1.10 -6.30 -14.25
N ALA A 120 1.97 -6.32 -13.25
CA ALA A 120 3.34 -6.78 -13.46
C ALA A 120 3.44 -8.24 -13.87
N ILE A 121 2.52 -9.11 -13.44
CA ILE A 121 2.51 -10.51 -13.84
C ILE A 121 2.36 -10.65 -15.36
N GLU A 122 1.52 -9.81 -15.98
CA GLU A 122 1.32 -9.81 -17.43
C GLU A 122 2.58 -9.32 -18.15
N LEU A 123 3.23 -8.28 -17.62
CA LEU A 123 4.47 -7.75 -18.17
C LEU A 123 5.63 -8.77 -18.07
N LEU A 124 5.75 -9.45 -16.93
CA LEU A 124 6.76 -10.49 -16.70
C LEU A 124 6.53 -11.69 -17.66
N GLN A 125 5.28 -12.14 -17.80
CA GLN A 125 4.91 -13.22 -18.72
C GLN A 125 5.16 -12.83 -20.19
N GLY A 126 4.79 -11.60 -20.57
CA GLY A 126 5.06 -11.05 -21.90
C GLY A 126 6.56 -10.96 -22.22
N ALA A 127 7.38 -10.66 -21.22
CA ALA A 127 8.84 -10.67 -21.31
C ALA A 127 9.47 -12.08 -21.22
N ARG A 128 8.64 -13.13 -21.10
CA ARG A 128 9.07 -14.54 -20.91
C ARG A 128 9.96 -14.75 -19.67
N ILE A 129 9.78 -13.92 -18.65
CA ILE A 129 10.45 -14.08 -17.36
C ILE A 129 9.67 -15.13 -16.56
N LYS A 130 10.34 -16.19 -16.11
CA LYS A 130 9.71 -17.26 -15.34
C LYS A 130 9.35 -16.76 -13.94
N THR A 131 8.07 -16.50 -13.72
CA THR A 131 7.55 -16.01 -12.43
C THR A 131 6.92 -17.12 -11.60
N ASN A 132 7.19 -17.11 -10.31
CA ASN A 132 6.44 -17.89 -9.34
C ASN A 132 5.45 -16.96 -8.63
N GLU A 133 4.15 -17.16 -8.83
CA GLU A 133 3.10 -16.31 -8.24
C GLU A 133 3.02 -16.40 -6.71
N LYS A 134 3.66 -17.41 -6.10
CA LYS A 134 3.79 -17.51 -4.64
C LYS A 134 5.03 -16.81 -4.11
N ARG A 135 6.04 -16.58 -4.96
CA ARG A 135 7.37 -16.07 -4.60
C ARG A 135 8.01 -15.35 -5.77
N GLY A 136 7.97 -14.04 -5.77
CA GLY A 136 8.62 -13.23 -6.81
C GLY A 136 10.09 -12.95 -6.54
N SER A 137 10.74 -12.36 -7.53
CA SER A 137 12.15 -11.96 -7.54
C SER A 137 12.23 -10.45 -7.63
N LEU A 138 12.76 -9.80 -6.59
CA LEU A 138 12.90 -8.34 -6.59
C LEU A 138 13.84 -7.89 -7.72
N LEU A 139 14.90 -8.64 -8.00
CA LEU A 139 15.84 -8.30 -9.07
C LEU A 139 15.19 -8.36 -10.46
N ASP A 140 14.32 -9.36 -10.72
CA ASP A 140 13.60 -9.45 -11.99
C ASP A 140 12.61 -8.30 -12.15
N ASN A 141 11.91 -7.95 -11.07
CA ASN A 141 10.97 -6.83 -11.07
C ASN A 141 11.68 -5.49 -11.35
N ILE A 142 12.83 -5.25 -10.72
CA ILE A 142 13.67 -4.07 -10.98
C ILE A 142 14.19 -4.09 -12.44
N SER A 143 14.62 -5.25 -12.93
CA SER A 143 15.15 -5.41 -14.29
C SER A 143 14.10 -5.16 -15.35
N LEU A 144 12.88 -5.68 -15.16
CA LEU A 144 11.72 -5.41 -16.00
C LEU A 144 11.37 -3.92 -15.98
N SER A 145 11.30 -3.30 -14.80
CA SER A 145 11.00 -1.87 -14.69
C SER A 145 12.02 -1.02 -15.46
N ARG A 146 13.29 -1.44 -15.47
CA ARG A 146 14.35 -0.77 -16.25
C ARG A 146 14.25 -1.03 -17.75
N SER A 147 13.88 -2.24 -18.18
CA SER A 147 13.74 -2.55 -19.61
C SER A 147 12.55 -1.82 -20.24
N LEU A 148 11.50 -1.55 -19.46
CA LEU A 148 10.39 -0.67 -19.84
C LEU A 148 10.74 0.83 -19.79
N ALA A 149 11.98 1.17 -19.43
CA ALA A 149 12.44 2.54 -19.25
C ALA A 149 11.60 3.34 -18.24
N CYS A 150 11.03 2.68 -17.22
CA CYS A 150 10.30 3.38 -16.17
C CYS A 150 11.24 4.36 -15.42
N PRO A 151 10.87 5.64 -15.31
CA PRO A 151 11.71 6.63 -14.66
C PRO A 151 11.91 6.28 -13.19
N LYS A 152 13.15 6.46 -12.69
CA LYS A 152 13.51 6.25 -11.28
C LYS A 152 13.10 4.88 -10.71
N ALA A 153 13.05 3.82 -11.53
CA ALA A 153 12.59 2.50 -11.11
C ALA A 153 13.26 1.98 -9.83
N LYS A 154 14.57 2.18 -9.66
CA LYS A 154 15.31 1.76 -8.46
C LYS A 154 14.83 2.47 -7.19
N GLU A 155 14.61 3.78 -7.28
CA GLU A 155 14.13 4.63 -6.18
C GLU A 155 12.70 4.25 -5.81
N TRP A 156 11.84 4.02 -6.82
CA TRP A 156 10.48 3.51 -6.59
C TRP A 156 10.51 2.18 -5.84
N TRP A 157 11.32 1.21 -6.29
CA TRP A 157 11.42 -0.10 -5.63
C TRP A 157 11.97 0.02 -4.21
N ALA A 158 12.98 0.86 -3.99
CA ALA A 158 13.54 1.10 -2.66
C ALA A 158 12.48 1.65 -1.70
N ARG A 159 11.70 2.64 -2.14
CA ARG A 159 10.61 3.21 -1.36
C ARG A 159 9.52 2.18 -1.05
N THR A 160 9.11 1.41 -2.05
CA THR A 160 8.07 0.39 -1.89
C THR A 160 8.49 -0.71 -0.92
N ILE A 161 9.69 -1.25 -1.01
CA ILE A 161 10.11 -2.31 -0.08
C ILE A 161 10.37 -1.78 1.34
N ALA A 162 10.88 -0.55 1.47
CA ALA A 162 11.05 0.09 2.77
C ALA A 162 9.69 0.36 3.44
N PHE A 163 8.73 0.83 2.65
CA PHE A 163 7.35 1.01 3.07
C PHE A 163 6.71 -0.31 3.49
N ASP A 164 6.80 -1.35 2.66
CA ASP A 164 6.29 -2.69 2.97
C ASP A 164 6.97 -3.27 4.22
N ALA A 165 8.24 -2.95 4.48
CA ALA A 165 8.93 -3.34 5.71
C ALA A 165 8.36 -2.67 6.96
N ILE A 166 8.03 -1.37 6.88
CA ILE A 166 7.41 -0.60 7.97
C ILE A 166 6.01 -1.11 8.26
N ILE A 167 5.14 -1.22 7.25
CA ILE A 167 3.75 -1.66 7.46
C ILE A 167 3.61 -3.17 7.61
N GLY A 168 4.67 -3.93 7.28
CA GLY A 168 4.70 -5.38 7.33
C GLY A 168 3.82 -6.05 6.29
N ASN A 169 3.84 -5.56 5.04
CA ASN A 169 3.03 -6.11 3.95
C ASN A 169 3.60 -7.43 3.45
N THR A 170 2.88 -8.53 3.71
CA THR A 170 3.32 -9.87 3.34
C THR A 170 2.85 -10.32 1.95
N ASP A 171 2.07 -9.50 1.24
CA ASP A 171 1.32 -9.91 0.05
C ASP A 171 1.50 -8.95 -1.14
N ARG A 172 2.68 -8.32 -1.22
CA ARG A 172 3.13 -7.59 -2.42
C ARG A 172 3.48 -8.58 -3.55
N HIS A 173 2.49 -9.29 -4.10
CA HIS A 173 2.70 -10.19 -5.23
C HIS A 173 2.66 -9.44 -6.58
N SER A 174 2.99 -10.10 -7.68
CA SER A 174 3.09 -9.47 -9.01
C SER A 174 1.76 -9.02 -9.64
N ARG A 175 0.65 -9.08 -8.91
CA ARG A 175 -0.62 -8.39 -9.29
C ARG A 175 -0.91 -7.17 -8.40
N ASN A 176 -0.13 -6.95 -7.35
CA ASN A 176 -0.25 -5.83 -6.41
C ASN A 176 0.81 -4.74 -6.69
N TRP A 177 1.32 -4.72 -7.92
CA TRP A 177 2.07 -3.63 -8.53
C TRP A 177 2.01 -3.79 -10.06
N GLY A 178 2.28 -2.70 -10.77
CA GLY A 178 2.27 -2.71 -12.22
C GLY A 178 2.71 -1.39 -12.81
N THR A 179 2.35 -1.16 -14.06
CA THR A 179 2.78 0.00 -14.83
C THR A 179 1.58 0.74 -15.40
N LEU A 180 1.59 2.06 -15.26
CA LEU A 180 0.75 2.97 -16.02
C LEU A 180 1.40 3.23 -17.37
N ILE A 181 0.64 3.02 -18.44
CA ILE A 181 1.08 3.17 -19.83
C ILE A 181 0.26 4.29 -20.46
N ALA A 182 0.90 5.43 -20.70
CA ALA A 182 0.32 6.51 -21.50
C ALA A 182 0.62 6.23 -22.98
N LEU A 183 -0.42 6.19 -23.81
CA LEU A 183 -0.27 5.95 -25.25
C LEU A 183 0.08 7.26 -25.95
N ARG A 184 1.31 7.39 -26.44
CA ARG A 184 1.74 8.54 -27.24
C ARG A 184 1.93 8.15 -28.72
N PRO A 185 1.84 9.11 -29.65
CA PRO A 185 1.96 8.82 -31.08
C PRO A 185 3.31 8.21 -31.50
N ASP A 186 4.39 8.53 -30.79
CA ASP A 186 5.76 8.12 -31.08
C ASP A 186 6.16 6.83 -30.35
N ALA A 187 5.90 6.75 -29.05
CA ALA A 187 6.12 5.55 -28.25
C ALA A 187 5.30 5.56 -26.95
N PRO A 188 4.86 4.39 -26.44
CA PRO A 188 4.22 4.33 -25.14
C PRO A 188 5.18 4.79 -24.03
N GLN A 189 4.68 5.61 -23.11
CA GLN A 189 5.42 6.02 -21.92
C GLN A 189 4.99 5.18 -20.72
N TYR A 190 5.98 4.57 -20.07
CA TYR A 190 5.79 3.70 -18.93
C TYR A 190 6.13 4.42 -17.62
N ARG A 191 5.28 4.27 -16.62
CA ARG A 191 5.52 4.74 -15.24
C ARG A 191 5.07 3.65 -14.27
N LEU A 192 5.88 3.37 -13.24
CA LEU A 192 5.43 2.47 -12.18
C LEU A 192 4.19 3.07 -11.51
N ALA A 193 3.16 2.24 -11.33
CA ALA A 193 1.95 2.64 -10.65
C ALA A 193 2.23 2.98 -9.17
N PRO A 194 1.38 3.77 -8.50
CA PRO A 194 1.42 3.90 -7.05
C PRO A 194 1.37 2.53 -6.34
N THR A 195 1.89 2.47 -5.13
CA THR A 195 1.89 1.27 -4.28
C THR A 195 0.49 1.09 -3.67
N PHE A 196 -0.33 0.25 -4.29
CA PHE A 196 -1.73 0.01 -3.92
C PHE A 196 -1.94 -1.37 -3.28
N ASP A 197 -3.13 -1.65 -2.75
CA ASP A 197 -3.46 -2.93 -2.09
C ASP A 197 -2.59 -3.22 -0.86
N ASN A 198 -2.67 -2.32 0.13
CA ASN A 198 -1.92 -2.40 1.37
C ASN A 198 -2.71 -3.08 2.49
N GLY A 199 -3.90 -3.62 2.19
CA GLY A 199 -4.79 -4.26 3.16
C GLY A 199 -4.14 -5.41 3.96
N THR A 200 -3.25 -6.17 3.33
CA THR A 200 -2.53 -7.31 3.94
C THR A 200 -1.31 -6.86 4.75
N SER A 201 -1.52 -5.89 5.63
CA SER A 201 -0.49 -5.25 6.46
C SER A 201 -0.98 -5.05 7.89
N LEU A 202 -0.10 -4.53 8.76
CA LEU A 202 -0.44 -4.01 10.09
C LEU A 202 -1.15 -5.01 11.02
N GLY A 203 -0.92 -6.31 10.81
CA GLY A 203 -1.51 -7.36 11.63
C GLY A 203 -3.04 -7.42 11.57
N TYR A 204 -3.63 -7.06 10.42
CA TYR A 204 -5.09 -7.02 10.22
C TYR A 204 -5.81 -8.32 10.64
N GLY A 205 -5.14 -9.48 10.52
CA GLY A 205 -5.69 -10.79 10.87
C GLY A 205 -5.62 -11.14 12.36
N ILE A 206 -5.04 -10.29 13.22
CA ILE A 206 -5.00 -10.51 14.67
C ILE A 206 -6.34 -10.10 15.26
N ALA A 207 -7.04 -11.00 15.94
CA ALA A 207 -8.33 -10.72 16.56
C ALA A 207 -8.21 -9.68 17.68
N GLU A 208 -9.28 -8.90 17.92
CA GLU A 208 -9.30 -7.88 18.98
C GLU A 208 -8.97 -8.45 20.36
N ALA A 209 -9.46 -9.66 20.66
CA ALA A 209 -9.22 -10.32 21.94
C ALA A 209 -7.74 -10.66 22.20
N ASP A 210 -6.94 -10.80 21.15
CA ASP A 210 -5.53 -11.18 21.26
C ASP A 210 -4.59 -9.97 21.32
N LEU A 211 -5.10 -8.75 21.07
CA LEU A 211 -4.27 -7.55 20.87
C LEU A 211 -3.35 -7.26 22.05
N GLN A 212 -3.88 -7.29 23.27
CA GLN A 212 -3.10 -6.99 24.47
C GLN A 212 -1.93 -7.96 24.65
N PHE A 213 -2.15 -9.25 24.39
CA PHE A 213 -1.10 -10.26 24.41
C PHE A 213 -0.10 -10.04 23.26
N ARG A 214 -0.59 -9.80 22.05
CA ARG A 214 0.23 -9.63 20.84
C ARG A 214 1.03 -8.32 20.85
N ALA A 215 0.62 -7.33 21.63
CA ALA A 215 1.34 -6.08 21.86
C ALA A 215 2.50 -6.22 22.85
N GLN A 216 2.63 -7.34 23.57
CA GLN A 216 3.76 -7.57 24.47
C GLN A 216 5.09 -7.57 23.69
N PRO A 217 6.19 -7.03 24.26
CA PRO A 217 7.46 -6.88 23.56
C PRO A 217 7.98 -8.17 22.90
N ASN A 218 7.87 -9.32 23.58
CA ASN A 218 8.29 -10.61 23.05
C ASN A 218 7.44 -11.07 21.85
N GLU A 219 6.14 -10.80 21.87
CA GLU A 219 5.22 -11.18 20.80
C GLU A 219 5.38 -10.28 19.57
N ILE A 220 5.63 -8.98 19.80
CA ILE A 220 6.02 -8.03 18.74
C ILE A 220 7.35 -8.45 18.12
N ALA A 221 8.36 -8.79 18.93
CA ALA A 221 9.65 -9.26 18.41
C ALA A 221 9.49 -10.51 17.53
N LYS A 222 8.67 -11.49 17.96
CA LYS A 222 8.34 -12.67 17.14
C LYS A 222 7.62 -12.31 15.85
N LEU A 223 6.66 -11.38 15.90
CA LEU A 223 5.93 -10.91 14.72
C LEU A 223 6.87 -10.27 13.69
N VAL A 224 7.79 -9.42 14.14
CA VAL A 224 8.75 -8.74 13.26
C VAL A 224 9.77 -9.72 12.68
N ALA A 225 10.29 -10.63 13.51
CA ALA A 225 11.24 -11.66 13.06
C ALA A 225 10.61 -12.66 12.08
N GLY A 226 9.35 -13.04 12.30
CA GLY A 226 8.61 -13.95 11.42
C GLY A 226 8.03 -13.30 10.17
N GLY A 227 8.04 -11.96 10.07
CA GLY A 227 7.47 -11.24 8.94
C GLY A 227 8.35 -11.28 7.70
N HIS A 228 7.86 -11.89 6.63
CA HIS A 228 8.57 -11.98 5.34
C HIS A 228 7.82 -11.22 4.25
N HIS A 229 8.58 -10.60 3.35
CA HIS A 229 8.04 -10.01 2.14
C HIS A 229 7.55 -11.12 1.19
N HIS A 230 6.76 -10.79 0.18
CA HIS A 230 6.41 -11.76 -0.87
C HIS A 230 7.63 -12.12 -1.77
N TYR A 231 8.67 -11.30 -1.75
CA TYR A 231 9.83 -11.41 -2.65
C TYR A 231 11.08 -11.91 -1.93
N GLY A 232 11.85 -12.73 -2.64
CA GLY A 232 13.28 -12.91 -2.39
C GLY A 232 14.09 -11.90 -3.19
N TRP A 233 15.42 -12.00 -3.12
CA TRP A 233 16.30 -11.19 -3.95
C TRP A 233 16.33 -11.71 -5.38
N LEU A 234 16.51 -13.03 -5.55
CA LEU A 234 16.63 -13.72 -6.83
C LEU A 234 15.47 -14.69 -7.08
N ALA A 235 15.24 -14.99 -8.36
CA ALA A 235 14.38 -16.09 -8.75
C ALA A 235 14.98 -17.42 -8.26
N GLY A 236 14.15 -18.22 -7.59
CA GLY A 236 14.56 -19.52 -7.06
C GLY A 236 15.13 -19.49 -5.64
N ASP A 237 15.17 -18.32 -4.98
CA ASP A 237 15.44 -18.25 -3.54
C ASP A 237 14.49 -19.20 -2.79
N ALA A 238 15.07 -20.05 -1.92
CA ALA A 238 14.33 -21.11 -1.25
C ALA A 238 13.27 -20.56 -0.27
N LEU A 239 13.47 -19.34 0.23
CA LEU A 239 12.60 -18.62 1.15
C LEU A 239 12.38 -17.20 0.61
N SER A 240 11.21 -16.64 0.89
CA SER A 240 11.05 -15.19 0.78
C SER A 240 12.01 -14.49 1.75
N ALA A 241 12.34 -13.23 1.47
CA ALA A 241 13.22 -12.47 2.34
C ALA A 241 12.46 -11.87 3.53
N GLN A 242 13.11 -11.86 4.70
CA GLN A 242 12.65 -11.04 5.83
C GLN A 242 12.68 -9.55 5.40
N HIS A 243 11.68 -8.77 5.81
CA HIS A 243 11.46 -7.41 5.31
C HIS A 243 12.70 -6.48 5.42
N ALA A 244 13.29 -6.37 6.62
CA ALA A 244 14.44 -5.52 6.87
C ALA A 244 15.70 -6.06 6.18
N ALA A 245 15.87 -7.39 6.14
CA ALA A 245 16.95 -8.04 5.41
C ALA A 245 16.89 -7.77 3.90
N LEU A 246 15.69 -7.76 3.30
CA LEU A 246 15.51 -7.44 1.88
C LEU A 246 15.90 -5.98 1.58
N CYS A 247 15.58 -5.05 2.49
CA CYS A 247 15.98 -3.65 2.38
C CYS A 247 17.51 -3.50 2.42
N ALA A 248 18.17 -4.16 3.37
CA ALA A 248 19.63 -4.18 3.49
C ALA A 248 20.30 -4.79 2.25
N GLU A 249 19.75 -5.90 1.74
CA GLU A 249 20.24 -6.55 0.52
C GLU A 249 20.12 -5.61 -0.69
N MET A 250 18.99 -4.92 -0.85
CA MET A 250 18.81 -3.94 -1.92
C MET A 250 19.81 -2.78 -1.82
N LYS A 251 19.99 -2.20 -0.63
CA LYS A 251 20.96 -1.11 -0.39
C LYS A 251 22.38 -1.54 -0.75
N ARG A 252 22.77 -2.76 -0.38
CA ARG A 252 24.11 -3.32 -0.67
C ARG A 252 24.32 -3.59 -2.16
N ARG A 253 23.29 -4.05 -2.87
CA ARG A 253 23.41 -4.51 -4.27
C ARG A 253 23.15 -3.42 -5.31
N ILE A 254 22.30 -2.44 -5.00
CA ILE A 254 21.85 -1.43 -5.96
C ILE A 254 22.44 -0.07 -5.62
N ARG A 255 23.33 0.41 -6.49
CA ARG A 255 23.89 1.77 -6.40
C ARG A 255 22.96 2.83 -6.99
N GLY A 256 22.91 3.99 -6.32
CA GLY A 256 22.24 5.23 -6.74
C GLY A 256 20.72 5.23 -6.51
N GLY A 257 20.22 6.21 -5.74
CA GLY A 257 18.79 6.48 -5.52
C GLY A 257 18.09 5.59 -4.47
N VAL A 258 18.82 4.73 -3.76
CA VAL A 258 18.26 3.80 -2.74
C VAL A 258 18.36 4.35 -1.32
N GLY A 259 19.38 5.17 -1.02
CA GLY A 259 19.64 5.72 0.32
C GLY A 259 18.47 6.54 0.87
N ASP A 260 18.11 7.62 0.17
CA ASP A 260 17.08 8.57 0.59
C ASP A 260 15.72 7.90 0.88
N ALA A 261 15.37 6.88 0.08
CA ALA A 261 14.15 6.10 0.23
C ALA A 261 14.13 5.29 1.54
N MET A 262 15.27 4.71 1.88
CA MET A 262 15.46 3.90 3.08
C MET A 262 15.59 4.77 4.33
N ASP A 263 16.18 5.96 4.20
CA ASP A 263 16.37 6.90 5.30
C ASP A 263 15.03 7.50 5.74
N ALA A 264 14.12 7.86 4.82
CA ALA A 264 12.76 8.30 5.18
C ALA A 264 12.02 7.27 6.07
N ALA A 265 12.17 5.97 5.76
CA ALA A 265 11.59 4.90 6.56
C ALA A 265 12.27 4.71 7.92
N ARG A 266 13.59 4.95 8.01
CA ARG A 266 14.32 4.92 9.28
C ARG A 266 13.98 6.09 10.18
N ASP A 267 13.68 7.24 9.59
CA ASP A 267 13.53 8.52 10.29
C ASP A 267 12.06 8.85 10.63
N LEU A 268 11.11 7.99 10.24
CA LEU A 268 9.70 8.10 10.63
C LEU A 268 9.60 8.26 12.15
N SER A 269 9.04 9.36 12.64
CA SER A 269 9.06 9.67 14.07
C SER A 269 8.03 8.89 14.88
N ASP A 270 8.33 8.65 16.16
CA ASP A 270 7.38 8.06 17.12
C ASP A 270 6.10 8.88 17.22
N HIS A 271 6.25 10.21 17.29
CA HIS A 271 5.13 11.13 17.35
C HIS A 271 4.19 10.96 16.15
N ARG A 272 4.72 10.79 14.93
CA ARG A 272 3.86 10.58 13.76
C ARG A 272 3.13 9.24 13.80
N ILE A 273 3.81 8.16 14.20
CA ILE A 273 3.20 6.84 14.38
C ILE A 273 2.05 6.90 15.40
N GLU A 274 2.30 7.53 16.55
CA GLU A 274 1.31 7.70 17.62
C GLU A 274 0.15 8.60 17.18
N ALA A 275 0.44 9.70 16.48
CA ALA A 275 -0.58 10.62 15.99
C ALA A 275 -1.54 9.96 15.01
N ILE A 276 -1.05 9.15 14.06
CA ILE A 276 -1.92 8.41 13.12
C ILE A 276 -2.79 7.41 13.89
N ALA A 277 -2.21 6.62 14.79
CA ALA A 277 -2.96 5.63 15.55
C ALA A 277 -4.04 6.28 16.43
N GLN A 278 -3.70 7.40 17.10
CA GLN A 278 -4.64 8.18 17.89
C GLN A 278 -5.73 8.83 17.02
N TRP A 279 -5.38 9.32 15.83
CA TRP A 279 -6.36 9.84 14.87
C TRP A 279 -7.37 8.76 14.47
N CYS A 280 -6.93 7.52 14.22
CA CYS A 280 -7.84 6.41 13.90
C CYS A 280 -8.87 6.12 15.01
N THR A 281 -8.50 6.24 16.30
CA THR A 281 -9.44 5.97 17.41
C THR A 281 -10.52 7.05 17.57
N THR A 282 -10.37 8.20 16.91
CA THR A 282 -11.36 9.29 16.98
C THR A 282 -12.59 9.07 16.08
N PHE A 283 -12.54 8.11 15.15
CA PHE A 283 -13.63 7.84 14.24
C PHE A 283 -14.75 7.03 14.89
N ARG A 284 -15.99 7.52 14.75
CA ARG A 284 -17.19 6.73 15.01
C ARG A 284 -17.58 5.95 13.75
N PHE A 285 -16.86 4.88 13.49
CA PHE A 285 -17.02 4.05 12.29
C PHE A 285 -17.47 2.63 12.67
N PRO A 286 -18.35 1.95 11.90
CA PRO A 286 -18.88 0.64 12.27
C PRO A 286 -17.79 -0.42 12.54
N GLU A 287 -16.73 -0.40 11.72
CA GLU A 287 -15.53 -1.18 12.00
C GLU A 287 -14.58 -0.36 12.87
N SER A 288 -14.78 -0.36 14.18
CA SER A 288 -14.05 0.53 15.09
C SER A 288 -12.53 0.25 15.13
N PHE A 289 -11.72 1.29 15.29
CA PHE A 289 -10.32 1.17 15.66
C PHE A 289 -10.17 1.36 17.17
N SER A 290 -10.00 0.26 17.90
CA SER A 290 -9.93 0.29 19.37
C SER A 290 -8.60 0.84 19.87
N ASP A 291 -8.57 1.28 21.14
CA ASP A 291 -7.33 1.70 21.80
C ASP A 291 -6.30 0.56 21.84
N ALA A 292 -6.73 -0.67 22.11
CA ALA A 292 -5.87 -1.85 22.08
C ALA A 292 -5.28 -2.09 20.68
N ARG A 293 -6.02 -1.78 19.61
CA ARG A 293 -5.53 -1.89 18.23
C ARG A 293 -4.51 -0.80 17.95
N ALA A 294 -4.77 0.42 18.42
CA ALA A 294 -3.84 1.53 18.32
C ALA A 294 -2.51 1.20 19.02
N GLU A 295 -2.55 0.73 20.26
CA GLU A 295 -1.36 0.29 21.01
C GLU A 295 -0.57 -0.79 20.26
N PHE A 296 -1.25 -1.82 19.76
CA PHE A 296 -0.62 -2.88 18.97
C PHE A 296 0.02 -2.35 17.67
N VAL A 297 -0.68 -1.48 16.94
CA VAL A 297 -0.19 -0.88 15.68
C VAL A 297 1.03 0.00 15.94
N VAL A 298 1.00 0.84 16.98
CA VAL A 298 2.15 1.65 17.40
C VAL A 298 3.34 0.76 17.74
N ALA A 299 3.13 -0.28 18.55
CA ALA A 299 4.19 -1.19 18.99
C ALA A 299 4.86 -1.90 17.80
N GLN A 300 4.10 -2.46 16.87
CA GLN A 300 4.69 -3.14 15.71
C GLN A 300 5.38 -2.17 14.75
N LEU A 301 4.84 -0.97 14.51
CA LEU A 301 5.44 0.02 13.60
C LEU A 301 6.80 0.47 14.13
N LYS A 302 6.89 0.79 15.43
CA LYS A 302 8.14 1.15 16.10
C LYS A 302 9.15 0.01 16.05
N ALA A 303 8.72 -1.22 16.32
CA ALA A 303 9.60 -2.39 16.28
C ALA A 303 10.10 -2.72 14.86
N ARG A 304 9.25 -2.56 13.84
CA ARG A 304 9.64 -2.73 12.43
C ARG A 304 10.63 -1.66 11.98
N ARG A 305 10.40 -0.40 12.36
CA ARG A 305 11.35 0.69 12.13
C ARG A 305 12.70 0.40 12.80
N ALA A 306 12.70 -0.06 14.06
CA ALA A 306 13.93 -0.44 14.77
C ALA A 306 14.68 -1.59 14.06
N ALA A 307 13.97 -2.62 13.61
CA ALA A 307 14.56 -3.72 12.84
C ALA A 307 15.15 -3.24 11.50
N LEU A 308 14.48 -2.31 10.82
CA LEU A 308 14.97 -1.69 9.59
C LEU A 308 16.22 -0.84 9.86
N GLN A 309 16.23 -0.05 10.94
CA GLN A 309 17.39 0.75 11.36
C GLN A 309 18.61 -0.14 11.64
N ALA A 310 18.43 -1.25 12.36
CA ALA A 310 19.50 -2.20 12.63
C ALA A 310 20.05 -2.81 11.33
N ALA A 311 19.18 -3.36 10.48
CA ALA A 311 19.59 -4.01 9.24
C ALA A 311 20.31 -3.07 8.26
N LEU A 312 19.95 -1.79 8.24
CA LEU A 312 20.56 -0.79 7.36
C LEU A 312 21.80 -0.12 7.95
N GLY A 313 21.99 -0.19 9.27
CA GLY A 313 23.19 0.25 9.97
C GLY A 313 24.36 -0.73 9.84
N ASP A 314 24.06 -2.03 9.74
CA ASP A 314 25.04 -3.10 9.52
C ASP A 314 25.40 -3.31 8.04
N ALA A 315 24.71 -2.62 7.11
CA ALA A 315 24.96 -2.74 5.67
C ALA A 315 26.14 -1.82 5.25
N PRO A 316 27.26 -2.39 4.75
CA PRO A 316 28.46 -1.62 4.36
C PRO A 316 28.25 -0.73 3.14
#